data_AF-A0AAU7WSL8-F1
#
_entry.id   AF-A0AAU7WSL8-F1
#
_cell.length_a   1.000
_cell.length_b   1.000
_cell.length_c   1.000
_cell.angle_alpha   90.00
_cell.angle_beta   90.00
_cell.angle_gamma   90.00
#
_symmetry.space_group_name_H-M   'P 1'
#
loop_
_entity.id
_entity.type
_entity.pdbx_description
1 polymer ?
#
loop_
_entity_poly.entity_id
_entity_poly.type
_entity_poly.pdbx_seq_one_letter_code
_entity_poly.pdbx_strand_id
1 'polypeptide(L)'
;MRISHRVIGGVLVATLLTQLTACGSIFFPDRRGQIDGKIDPLVAVLDAVGLLFYVIPGLIAFGVDFATGAIYLEPGKTAQIAPEKLQQAIGADGKVDNRKLQAILESELGGSFPLDDPRLIQHKGSVQQLALYGLQPAA
;
A
#
# COMPACT_ATOMS: atom_id res chain seq x y z
N MET A 1 10.37 42.43 -24.77
CA MET A 1 11.12 41.14 -24.73
C MET A 1 11.30 40.51 -23.35
N ARG A 2 11.49 41.26 -22.23
CA ARG A 2 11.72 40.64 -20.91
C ARG A 2 10.57 39.76 -20.39
N ILE A 3 9.31 40.12 -20.64
CA ILE A 3 8.14 39.35 -20.17
C ILE A 3 8.07 37.98 -20.85
N SER A 4 8.28 37.90 -22.16
CA SER A 4 8.30 36.64 -22.90
C SER A 4 9.38 35.68 -22.40
N HIS A 5 10.56 36.17 -22.02
CA HIS A 5 11.63 35.32 -21.46
C HIS A 5 11.30 34.78 -20.06
N ARG A 6 10.58 35.56 -19.25
CA ARG A 6 10.12 35.12 -17.92
C ARG A 6 8.99 34.10 -18.02
N VAL A 7 8.10 34.24 -19.01
CA VAL A 7 7.04 33.26 -19.30
C VAL A 7 7.64 31.96 -19.83
N ILE A 8 8.57 32.04 -20.79
CA ILE A 8 9.28 30.86 -21.31
C ILE A 8 10.08 30.17 -20.20
N GLY A 9 10.80 30.93 -19.37
CA GLY A 9 11.53 30.39 -18.22
C GLY A 9 10.60 29.74 -17.20
N GLY A 10 9.43 30.32 -16.93
CA GLY A 10 8.42 29.72 -16.05
C GLY A 10 7.86 28.42 -16.60
N VAL A 11 7.56 28.36 -17.91
CA VAL A 11 7.10 27.14 -18.59
C VAL A 11 8.18 26.06 -18.57
N LEU A 12 9.45 26.41 -18.79
CA LEU A 12 10.58 25.48 -18.71
C LEU A 12 10.79 24.92 -17.30
N VAL A 13 10.70 25.76 -16.27
CA VAL A 13 10.82 25.31 -14.88
C VAL A 13 9.64 24.43 -14.50
N ALA A 14 8.42 24.79 -14.89
CA ALA A 14 7.23 23.97 -14.64
C ALA A 14 7.35 22.60 -15.33
N THR A 15 7.78 22.55 -16.60
CA THR A 15 8.00 21.28 -17.32
C THR A 15 9.11 20.43 -16.69
N LEU A 16 10.20 21.05 -16.24
CA LEU A 16 11.29 20.34 -15.58
C LEU A 16 10.86 19.78 -14.21
N LEU A 17 10.09 20.55 -13.44
CA LEU A 17 9.51 20.11 -12.17
C LEU A 17 8.50 18.98 -12.37
N THR A 18 7.67 19.02 -13.41
CA THR A 18 6.76 17.90 -13.71
C THR A 18 7.49 16.62 -14.12
N GLN A 19 8.64 16.73 -14.78
CA GLN A 19 9.48 15.55 -15.08
C GLN A 19 10.14 14.96 -13.82
N LEU A 20 10.37 15.77 -12.79
CA LEU A 20 10.87 15.32 -11.48
C LEU A 20 9.76 14.68 -10.63
N THR A 21 8.49 15.13 -10.76
CA THR A 21 7.34 14.56 -10.02
C THR A 21 6.74 13.32 -10.69
N ALA A 22 6.91 13.12 -12.00
CA ALA A 22 6.49 11.91 -12.73
C ALA A 22 7.28 10.64 -12.33
N CYS A 23 8.19 10.77 -11.36
CA CYS A 23 8.83 9.65 -10.72
C CYS A 23 8.06 9.27 -9.44
N GLY A 24 6.74 9.00 -9.50
CA GLY A 24 5.99 8.43 -8.36
C GLY A 24 6.70 7.18 -7.78
N SER A 25 7.42 6.47 -8.65
CA SER A 25 8.38 5.41 -8.36
C SER A 25 9.60 5.77 -7.48
N ILE A 26 10.01 7.04 -7.37
CA ILE A 26 11.04 7.55 -6.46
C ILE A 26 10.44 7.89 -5.08
N PHE A 27 9.21 8.42 -5.05
CA PHE A 27 8.52 8.75 -3.80
C PHE A 27 7.93 7.52 -3.09
N PHE A 28 7.53 6.49 -3.85
CA PHE A 28 6.95 5.26 -3.31
C PHE A 28 7.64 4.01 -3.91
N PRO A 29 8.94 3.77 -3.62
CA PRO A 29 9.66 2.60 -4.12
C PRO A 29 9.05 1.28 -3.60
N ASP A 30 8.42 1.30 -2.43
CA ASP A 30 7.81 0.12 -1.78
C ASP A 30 6.53 -0.39 -2.48
N ARG A 31 5.99 0.36 -3.45
CA ARG A 31 4.78 -0.01 -4.24
C ARG A 31 5.10 -0.63 -5.60
N ARG A 32 6.39 -0.73 -5.96
CA ARG A 32 6.79 -1.21 -7.29
C ARG A 32 6.47 -2.70 -7.47
N GLY A 33 5.80 -3.03 -8.56
CA GLY A 33 5.42 -4.41 -8.91
C GLY A 33 4.01 -4.81 -8.47
N GLN A 34 3.26 -3.88 -7.88
CA GLN A 34 1.87 -4.08 -7.50
C GLN A 34 0.96 -3.71 -8.68
N ILE A 35 0.59 -4.70 -9.50
CA ILE A 35 -0.29 -4.52 -10.67
C ILE A 35 -1.78 -4.67 -10.32
N ASP A 36 -2.12 -4.88 -9.05
CA ASP A 36 -3.48 -5.08 -8.57
C ASP A 36 -3.66 -4.51 -7.15
N GLY A 37 -4.74 -3.76 -6.92
CA GLY A 37 -4.97 -3.03 -5.67
C GLY A 37 -6.02 -1.93 -5.75
N LYS A 38 -6.38 -1.35 -4.61
CA LYS A 38 -7.22 -0.14 -4.57
C LYS A 38 -6.43 1.05 -5.09
N ILE A 39 -7.04 1.91 -5.89
CA ILE A 39 -6.42 3.13 -6.40
C ILE A 39 -6.21 4.12 -5.24
N ASP A 40 -5.01 4.69 -5.13
CA ASP A 40 -4.70 5.80 -4.22
C ASP A 40 -5.31 7.10 -4.79
N PRO A 41 -6.34 7.66 -4.15
CA PRO A 41 -7.04 8.83 -4.68
C PRO A 41 -6.15 10.07 -4.75
N LEU A 42 -5.08 10.16 -3.95
CA LEU A 42 -4.16 11.28 -4.00
C LEU A 42 -3.35 11.25 -5.31
N VAL A 43 -2.77 10.09 -5.64
CA VAL A 43 -1.96 9.90 -6.86
C VAL A 43 -2.84 10.05 -8.09
N ALA A 44 -4.03 9.43 -8.10
CA ALA A 44 -4.96 9.53 -9.21
C ALA A 44 -5.43 10.97 -9.49
N VAL A 45 -5.63 11.79 -8.46
CA VAL A 45 -5.98 13.21 -8.63
C VAL A 45 -4.81 14.01 -9.20
N LEU A 46 -3.59 13.76 -8.73
CA LEU A 46 -2.39 14.43 -9.25
C LEU A 46 -2.18 14.13 -10.74
N ASP A 47 -2.33 12.88 -11.16
CA ASP A 47 -2.24 12.51 -12.58
C ASP A 47 -3.39 13.08 -13.40
N ALA A 48 -4.62 13.09 -12.87
CA ALA A 48 -5.77 13.68 -13.54
C ALA A 48 -5.59 15.19 -13.77
N VAL A 49 -5.00 15.90 -12.81
CA VAL A 49 -4.62 17.31 -12.96
C VAL A 49 -3.53 17.46 -14.03
N GLY A 50 -2.52 16.59 -14.04
CA GLY A 50 -1.49 16.54 -15.08
C GLY A 50 -2.07 16.35 -16.48
N LEU A 51 -3.02 15.42 -16.62
CA LEU A 51 -3.72 15.11 -17.86
C LEU A 51 -4.62 16.27 -18.34
N LEU A 52 -5.25 17.01 -17.41
CA LEU A 52 -6.10 18.17 -17.71
C LEU A 52 -5.31 19.33 -18.33
N PHE A 53 -4.12 19.64 -17.81
CA PHE A 53 -3.32 20.78 -18.27
C PHE A 53 -2.32 20.41 -19.38
N TYR A 54 -1.88 19.16 -19.43
CA TYR A 54 -0.91 18.68 -20.42
C TYR A 54 -1.21 17.25 -20.85
N VAL A 55 -2.05 17.10 -21.88
CA VAL A 55 -2.59 15.81 -22.33
C VAL A 55 -1.52 14.75 -22.59
N ILE A 56 -0.52 15.04 -23.43
CA ILE A 56 0.51 14.06 -23.80
C ILE A 56 1.36 13.63 -22.59
N PRO A 57 2.02 14.55 -21.85
CA PRO A 57 2.84 14.14 -20.70
C PRO A 57 1.99 13.59 -19.53
N GLY A 58 0.76 14.07 -19.34
CA GLY A 58 -0.16 13.53 -18.33
C GLY A 58 -0.62 12.11 -18.62
N LEU A 59 -0.86 11.75 -19.89
CA LEU A 59 -1.12 10.36 -20.28
C LEU A 59 0.07 9.45 -20.03
N ILE A 60 1.29 9.94 -20.29
CA ILE A 60 2.52 9.17 -20.01
C ILE A 60 2.67 8.94 -18.50
N ALA A 61 2.51 9.98 -17.68
CA ALA A 61 2.60 9.88 -16.22
C ALA A 61 1.56 8.89 -15.66
N PHE A 62 0.29 9.04 -16.06
CA PHE A 62 -0.79 8.14 -15.65
C PHE A 62 -0.49 6.68 -16.03
N GLY A 63 0.02 6.44 -17.25
CA GLY A 63 0.38 5.10 -17.71
C GLY A 63 1.58 4.50 -16.96
N VAL A 64 2.59 5.31 -16.63
CA VAL A 64 3.75 4.86 -15.85
C VAL A 64 3.34 4.53 -14.42
N ASP A 65 2.52 5.36 -13.77
CA ASP A 65 2.07 5.10 -12.40
C ASP A 65 1.14 3.88 -12.32
N PHE A 66 0.35 3.60 -13.36
CA PHE A 66 -0.40 2.35 -13.53
C PHE A 66 0.53 1.14 -13.72
N ALA A 67 1.48 1.21 -14.65
CA ALA A 67 2.34 0.10 -15.01
C ALA A 67 3.33 -0.26 -13.88
N THR A 68 3.75 0.75 -13.11
CA THR A 68 4.72 0.56 -12.02
C THR A 68 4.05 0.24 -10.70
N GLY A 69 2.74 0.50 -10.59
CA GLY A 69 1.93 0.24 -9.40
C GLY A 69 1.85 1.40 -8.41
N ALA A 70 2.44 2.56 -8.73
CA ALA A 70 2.43 3.76 -7.88
C ALA A 70 1.02 4.35 -7.70
N ILE A 71 0.12 4.13 -8.67
CA ILE A 71 -1.28 4.55 -8.57
C ILE A 71 -2.09 3.73 -7.56
N TYR A 72 -1.58 2.57 -7.13
CA TYR A 72 -2.27 1.74 -6.15
C TYR A 72 -1.85 2.09 -4.72
N LEU A 73 -2.74 1.84 -3.78
CA LEU A 73 -2.46 1.85 -2.36
C LEU A 73 -1.43 0.78 -2.02
N GLU A 74 -0.48 1.14 -1.16
CA GLU A 74 0.43 0.20 -0.49
C GLU A 74 -0.38 -1.01 0.03
N PRO A 75 0.04 -2.26 -0.25
CA PRO A 75 -0.64 -3.42 0.29
C PRO A 75 -0.51 -3.35 1.81
N GLY A 76 -1.62 -3.68 2.48
CA GLY A 76 -1.87 -3.36 3.88
C GLY A 76 -0.65 -3.53 4.78
N LYS A 77 -0.36 -2.49 5.57
CA LYS A 77 0.55 -2.59 6.71
C LYS A 77 0.15 -3.81 7.53
N THR A 78 0.97 -4.85 7.49
CA THR A 78 0.71 -6.06 8.28
C THR A 78 1.10 -5.74 9.71
N ALA A 79 0.11 -5.71 10.60
CA ALA A 79 0.38 -5.59 12.01
C ALA A 79 0.70 -6.99 12.55
N GLN A 80 1.89 -7.13 13.12
CA GLN A 80 2.37 -8.40 13.66
C GLN A 80 2.38 -8.30 15.19
N ILE A 81 1.84 -9.32 15.84
CA ILE A 81 1.88 -9.48 17.29
C ILE A 81 2.92 -10.53 17.62
N ALA A 82 3.68 -10.31 18.69
CA ALA A 82 4.70 -11.24 19.13
C ALA A 82 4.09 -12.63 19.43
N PRO A 83 4.71 -13.73 18.96
CA PRO A 83 4.16 -15.09 19.08
C PRO A 83 3.89 -15.51 20.51
N GLU A 84 4.68 -15.04 21.46
CA GLU A 84 4.58 -15.38 22.89
C GLU A 84 3.24 -14.92 23.48
N LYS A 85 2.70 -13.81 22.98
CA LYS A 85 1.38 -13.33 23.38
C LYS A 85 0.28 -14.16 22.74
N LEU A 86 0.44 -14.55 21.48
CA LEU A 86 -0.53 -15.40 20.76
C LEU A 86 -0.64 -16.81 21.33
N GLN A 87 0.41 -17.33 21.99
CA GLN A 87 0.35 -18.62 22.69
C GLN A 87 -0.77 -18.67 23.75
N GLN A 88 -1.14 -17.53 24.34
CA GLN A 88 -2.23 -17.44 25.33
C GLN A 88 -3.62 -17.73 24.72
N ALA A 89 -3.76 -17.57 23.40
CA ALA A 89 -4.97 -17.92 22.68
C ALA A 89 -5.04 -19.41 22.29
N ILE A 90 -3.99 -20.19 22.52
CA ILE A 90 -4.01 -21.64 22.26
C ILE A 90 -4.61 -22.35 23.47
N GLY A 91 -5.71 -23.06 23.26
CA GLY A 91 -6.36 -23.90 24.26
C GLY A 91 -5.52 -25.13 24.61
N ALA A 92 -5.84 -25.75 25.75
CA ALA A 92 -5.17 -26.99 26.20
C ALA A 92 -5.34 -28.17 25.22
N ASP A 93 -6.30 -28.07 24.31
CA ASP A 93 -6.57 -29.01 23.21
C ASP A 93 -5.75 -28.71 21.94
N GLY A 94 -4.86 -27.71 21.99
CA GLY A 94 -4.05 -27.25 20.86
C GLY A 94 -4.84 -26.46 19.81
N LYS A 95 -6.11 -26.10 20.09
CA LYS A 95 -6.92 -25.29 19.18
C LYS A 95 -6.84 -23.81 19.53
N VAL A 96 -6.99 -22.95 18.53
CA VAL A 96 -7.04 -21.50 18.73
C VAL A 96 -8.42 -21.13 19.28
N ASP A 97 -8.43 -20.50 20.45
CA ASP A 97 -9.61 -19.88 21.06
C ASP A 97 -9.82 -18.49 20.44
N ASN A 98 -10.81 -18.38 19.54
CA ASN A 98 -11.11 -17.13 18.84
C ASN A 98 -11.48 -15.99 19.80
N ARG A 99 -12.09 -16.26 20.95
CA ARG A 99 -12.44 -15.18 21.90
C ARG A 99 -11.20 -14.58 22.53
N LYS A 100 -10.26 -15.43 22.95
CA LYS A 100 -8.98 -14.97 23.50
C LYS A 100 -8.12 -14.31 22.42
N LEU A 101 -8.08 -14.89 21.23
CA LEU A 101 -7.34 -14.33 20.11
C LEU A 101 -7.86 -12.92 19.79
N GLN A 102 -9.18 -12.75 19.67
CA GLN A 102 -9.80 -11.44 19.44
C GLN A 102 -9.39 -10.44 20.53
N ALA A 103 -9.49 -10.80 21.81
CA ALA A 103 -9.10 -9.90 22.90
C ALA A 103 -7.62 -9.46 22.81
N ILE A 104 -6.72 -10.37 22.42
CA ILE A 104 -5.29 -10.05 22.22
C ILE A 104 -5.13 -9.08 21.05
N LEU A 105 -5.76 -9.35 19.91
CA LEU A 105 -5.72 -8.44 18.75
C LEU A 105 -6.25 -7.05 19.11
N GLU A 106 -7.38 -6.97 19.80
CA GLU A 106 -7.96 -5.70 20.22
C GLU A 106 -7.03 -4.92 21.15
N SER A 107 -6.36 -5.61 22.07
CA SER A 107 -5.43 -4.97 23.02
C SER A 107 -4.12 -4.50 22.38
N GLU A 108 -3.55 -5.26 21.45
CA GLU A 108 -2.23 -4.95 20.86
C GLU A 108 -2.34 -4.05 19.63
N LEU A 109 -3.44 -4.14 18.87
CA LEU A 109 -3.61 -3.44 17.60
C LEU A 109 -4.54 -2.22 17.71
N GLY A 110 -5.23 -2.04 18.83
CA GLY A 110 -6.01 -0.83 19.12
C GLY A 110 -7.26 -0.64 18.25
N GLY A 111 -7.92 -1.73 17.84
CA GLY A 111 -9.16 -1.70 17.05
C GLY A 111 -10.02 -2.95 17.29
N SER A 112 -11.29 -2.94 16.87
CA SER A 112 -12.17 -4.12 16.98
C SER A 112 -11.91 -5.11 15.84
N PHE A 113 -11.58 -6.36 16.17
CA PHE A 113 -11.29 -7.40 15.18
C PHE A 113 -12.25 -8.59 15.35
N PRO A 114 -13.51 -8.47 14.90
CA PRO A 114 -14.48 -9.55 15.00
C PRO A 114 -14.02 -10.72 14.13
N LEU A 115 -13.64 -11.83 14.77
CA LEU A 115 -13.21 -13.04 14.06
C LEU A 115 -14.37 -13.84 13.45
N ASP A 116 -15.60 -13.37 13.64
CA ASP A 116 -16.84 -13.96 13.12
C ASP A 116 -17.35 -13.21 11.86
N ASP A 117 -16.61 -12.23 11.34
CA ASP A 117 -17.00 -11.48 10.13
C ASP A 117 -16.97 -12.41 8.90
N PRO A 118 -18.02 -12.46 8.06
CA PRO A 118 -18.06 -13.29 6.86
C PRO A 118 -16.99 -12.92 5.81
N ARG A 119 -16.37 -11.74 5.93
CA ARG A 119 -15.27 -11.29 5.07
C ARG A 119 -13.90 -11.69 5.61
N LEU A 120 -13.84 -12.32 6.79
CA LEU A 120 -12.58 -12.80 7.36
C LEU A 120 -12.05 -13.95 6.49
N ILE A 121 -10.86 -13.76 5.94
CA ILE A 121 -10.15 -14.82 5.23
C ILE A 121 -9.17 -15.45 6.21
N GLN A 122 -9.43 -16.71 6.58
CA GLN A 122 -8.56 -17.48 7.44
C GLN A 122 -7.70 -18.43 6.61
N HIS A 123 -6.38 -18.24 6.67
CA HIS A 123 -5.42 -19.17 6.10
C HIS A 123 -4.89 -20.11 7.19
N LYS A 124 -4.99 -21.42 6.97
CA LYS A 124 -4.37 -22.46 7.80
C LYS A 124 -3.44 -23.28 6.91
N GLY A 125 -2.26 -23.61 7.41
CA GLY A 125 -1.29 -24.39 6.66
C GLY A 125 -0.15 -24.88 7.52
N SER A 126 0.69 -25.73 6.94
CA SER A 126 1.95 -26.12 7.55
C SER A 126 2.89 -24.90 7.67
N VAL A 127 3.91 -25.05 8.52
CA VAL A 127 4.95 -24.03 8.73
C VAL A 127 5.58 -23.57 7.40
N GLN A 128 5.75 -24.50 6.45
CA GLN A 128 6.29 -24.22 5.12
C GLN A 128 5.29 -23.45 4.24
N GLN A 129 3.99 -23.74 4.35
CA GLN A 129 2.95 -23.01 3.61
C GLN A 129 2.77 -21.59 4.13
N LEU A 130 2.88 -21.39 5.45
CA LEU A 130 2.83 -20.06 6.06
C LEU A 130 4.07 -19.22 5.69
N ALA A 131 5.23 -19.84 5.55
CA ALA A 131 6.46 -19.18 5.07
C ALA A 131 6.32 -18.62 3.64
N LEU A 132 5.51 -19.25 2.77
CA LEU A 132 5.21 -18.73 1.43
C LEU A 132 4.43 -17.40 1.48
N TYR A 133 3.73 -17.12 2.57
CA TYR A 133 3.06 -15.84 2.82
C TYR A 133 3.95 -14.81 3.53
N GLY A 134 5.26 -15.08 3.66
CA GLY A 134 6.20 -14.20 4.36
C GLY A 134 6.03 -14.20 5.88
N LEU A 135 5.18 -15.07 6.43
CA LEU A 135 5.02 -15.27 7.86
C LEU A 135 6.14 -16.18 8.33
N GLN A 136 7.24 -15.60 8.81
CA GLN A 136 8.31 -16.38 9.41
C GLN A 136 7.83 -16.97 10.74
N PRO A 137 7.94 -18.29 10.93
CA PRO A 137 7.72 -18.89 12.24
C PRO A 137 8.85 -18.39 13.14
N ALA A 138 8.52 -17.58 14.13
CA ALA A 138 9.41 -17.38 15.25
C ALA A 138 9.40 -18.70 16.05
N ALA A 139 10.57 -19.35 16.06
CA ALA A 139 10.82 -20.61 16.75
C ALA A 139 10.64 -20.49 18.27
#